data_AF-A0A7S0K5V8-F1
#
_entry.id   AF-A0A7S0K5V8-F1
#
_cell.length_a   1.000
_cell.length_b   1.000
_cell.length_c   1.000
_cell.angle_alpha   90.00
_cell.angle_beta   90.00
_cell.angle_gamma   90.00
#
_symmetry.space_group_name_H-M   'P 1'
#
loop_
_entity.id
_entity.type
_entity.pdbx_description
1 polymer ?
#
loop_
_entity_poly.entity_id
_entity_poly.type
_entity_poly.pdbx_seq_one_letter_code
_entity_poly.pdbx_strand_id
1 'polypeptide(L)'
;ADAHAVVRLAAKVAELQPRLAPRALVVLRRALRVHRPGSAGLEANAVRQAALSAVVRIMATANSALLALEMLQAEISTHSLDAGLARSVVATVLEAASPDYTRGFVRSLLLLLQALAARGAHEALPHSARARAVAAARWAAKSLP
;
A
#
# COMPACT_ATOMS: atom_id res chain seq x y z
N ALA A 1 9.98 20.60 10.47
CA ALA A 1 10.30 19.98 9.17
C ALA A 1 9.00 19.80 8.39
N ASP A 2 8.98 20.19 7.11
CA ASP A 2 7.84 19.98 6.22
C ASP A 2 7.62 18.47 6.01
N ALA A 3 6.48 17.95 6.48
CA ALA A 3 6.15 16.53 6.40
C ALA A 3 6.07 16.03 4.94
N HIS A 4 5.65 16.89 4.00
CA HIS A 4 5.66 16.54 2.57
C HIS A 4 7.07 16.39 2.04
N ALA A 5 8.00 17.28 2.42
CA ALA A 5 9.40 17.16 2.04
C ALA A 5 10.02 15.86 2.57
N VAL A 6 9.70 15.46 3.80
CA VAL A 6 10.18 14.20 4.39
C VAL A 6 9.65 12.99 3.62
N VAL A 7 8.36 12.96 3.26
CA VAL A 7 7.76 11.89 2.45
C VAL A 7 8.42 11.81 1.07
N ARG A 8 8.59 12.94 0.38
CA ARG A 8 9.24 12.99 -0.94
C ARG A 8 10.68 12.50 -0.87
N LEU A 9 11.42 12.93 0.15
CA LEU A 9 12.81 12.51 0.34
C LEU A 9 12.91 11.01 0.62
N ALA A 10 12.05 10.47 1.50
CA ALA A 10 12.02 9.03 1.80
C ALA A 10 11.73 8.21 0.54
N ALA A 11 10.77 8.63 -0.27
CA ALA A 11 10.45 8.00 -1.55
C ALA A 11 11.67 8.01 -2.48
N LYS A 12 12.29 9.18 -2.67
CA LYS A 12 13.44 9.34 -3.57
C LYS A 12 14.66 8.54 -3.12
N VAL A 13 14.90 8.47 -1.80
CA VAL A 13 15.98 7.67 -1.22
C VAL A 13 15.76 6.18 -1.48
N ALA A 14 14.53 5.69 -1.33
CA ALA A 14 14.20 4.29 -1.62
C ALA A 14 14.38 3.94 -3.10
N GLU A 15 14.05 4.86 -4.02
CA GLU A 15 14.26 4.69 -5.46
C GLU A 15 15.74 4.65 -5.83
N LEU A 16 16.53 5.60 -5.31
CA LEU A 16 17.95 5.71 -5.62
C LEU A 16 18.79 4.63 -4.93
N GLN A 17 18.35 4.17 -3.76
CA GLN A 17 19.05 3.16 -2.96
C GLN A 17 18.06 2.13 -2.44
N PRO A 18 17.78 1.04 -3.19
CA PRO A 18 16.83 0.01 -2.78
C PRO A 18 17.13 -0.61 -1.41
N ARG A 19 18.41 -0.69 -1.02
CA ARG A 19 18.84 -1.13 0.33
C ARG A 19 18.30 -0.26 1.47
N LEU A 20 17.89 0.97 1.19
CA LEU A 20 17.31 1.90 2.16
C LEU A 20 15.78 1.87 2.16
N ALA A 21 15.13 1.10 1.27
CA ALA A 21 13.68 0.97 1.22
C ALA A 21 13.06 0.57 2.57
N PRO A 22 13.62 -0.36 3.38
CA PRO A 22 13.06 -0.66 4.69
C PRO A 22 13.01 0.56 5.61
N ARG A 23 14.07 1.39 5.60
CA ARG A 23 14.14 2.62 6.41
C ARG A 23 13.16 3.67 5.89
N ALA A 24 13.06 3.83 4.58
CA ALA A 24 12.09 4.72 3.96
C ALA A 24 10.65 4.32 4.31
N LEU A 25 10.31 3.02 4.26
CA LEU A 25 9.01 2.51 4.64
C LEU A 25 8.67 2.80 6.10
N VAL A 26 9.63 2.72 7.03
CA VAL A 26 9.41 3.14 8.43
C VAL A 26 9.03 4.62 8.53
N VAL A 27 9.69 5.50 7.77
CA VAL A 27 9.37 6.94 7.74
C VAL A 27 7.98 7.16 7.14
N LEU A 28 7.67 6.50 6.03
CA LEU A 28 6.37 6.60 5.37
C LEU A 28 5.24 6.07 6.27
N ARG A 29 5.46 4.95 6.97
CA ARG A 29 4.51 4.42 7.96
C ARG A 29 4.19 5.42 9.07
N ARG A 30 5.22 6.13 9.57
CA ARG A 30 5.00 7.20 10.56
C ARG A 30 4.15 8.32 9.98
N ALA A 31 4.43 8.73 8.74
CA ALA A 31 3.63 9.75 8.03
C ALA A 31 2.16 9.34 7.86
N LEU A 32 1.89 8.04 7.60
CA LEU A 32 0.52 7.50 7.53
C LEU A 32 -0.24 7.62 8.87
N ARG A 33 0.48 7.46 9.97
CA ARG A 33 -0.07 7.46 11.34
C ARG A 33 -0.18 8.84 11.97
N VAL A 34 0.31 9.90 11.33
CA VAL A 34 0.16 11.26 11.86
C VAL A 34 -1.33 11.60 11.94
N HIS A 35 -1.86 11.67 13.15
CA HIS A 35 -3.19 12.19 13.46
C HIS A 35 -3.02 13.46 14.29
N ARG A 36 -3.44 14.62 13.78
CA ARG A 36 -3.55 15.85 14.57
C ARG A 36 -5.04 16.20 14.70
N PRO A 37 -5.63 16.09 15.91
CA PRO A 37 -6.97 16.60 16.16
C PRO A 37 -6.90 18.14 16.28
N GLY A 38 -7.79 18.84 15.58
CA GLY A 38 -7.82 20.31 15.51
C GLY A 38 -7.00 20.86 14.34
N SER A 39 -7.68 21.59 13.45
CA SER A 39 -7.16 22.43 12.34
C SER A 39 -6.30 21.84 11.21
N ALA A 40 -5.84 20.58 11.25
CA ALA A 40 -4.92 20.02 10.24
C ALA A 40 -5.50 18.94 9.31
N GLY A 41 -6.82 18.84 9.15
CA GLY A 41 -7.48 17.72 8.45
C GLY A 41 -7.06 17.53 6.99
N LEU A 42 -6.92 18.61 6.22
CA LEU A 42 -6.56 18.57 4.80
C LEU A 42 -5.06 18.32 4.59
N GLU A 43 -4.19 19.02 5.32
CA GLU A 43 -2.75 18.80 5.22
C GLU A 43 -2.34 17.41 5.70
N ALA A 44 -2.91 16.92 6.81
CA ALA A 44 -2.65 15.57 7.28
C ALA A 44 -3.12 14.53 6.27
N ASN A 45 -4.27 14.73 5.63
CA ASN A 45 -4.76 13.83 4.59
C ASN A 45 -3.86 13.86 3.34
N ALA A 46 -3.40 15.04 2.92
CA ALA A 46 -2.46 15.18 1.81
C ALA A 46 -1.12 14.48 2.10
N VAL A 47 -0.58 14.59 3.31
CA VAL A 47 0.62 13.86 3.74
C VAL A 47 0.40 12.36 3.70
N ARG A 48 -0.75 11.86 4.16
CA ARG A 48 -1.09 10.43 4.09
C ARG A 48 -1.19 9.94 2.65
N GLN A 49 -1.87 10.69 1.78
CA GLN A 49 -1.96 10.36 0.36
C GLN A 49 -0.60 10.35 -0.32
N ALA A 50 0.25 11.35 -0.04
CA ALA A 50 1.62 11.40 -0.54
C ALA A 50 2.46 10.22 -0.04
N ALA A 51 2.31 9.84 1.24
CA ALA A 51 3.01 8.70 1.81
C ALA A 51 2.57 7.38 1.18
N LEU A 52 1.28 7.20 0.92
CA LEU A 52 0.76 6.02 0.21
C LEU A 52 1.26 5.93 -1.23
N SER A 53 1.23 7.05 -1.96
CA SER A 53 1.76 7.11 -3.33
C SER A 53 3.24 6.74 -3.36
N ALA A 54 4.03 7.21 -2.38
CA ALA A 54 5.43 6.84 -2.23
C ALA A 54 5.61 5.33 -1.97
N VAL A 55 4.77 4.73 -1.12
CA VAL A 55 4.83 3.29 -0.84
C VAL A 55 4.54 2.48 -2.10
N VAL A 56 3.53 2.86 -2.88
CA VAL A 56 3.22 2.21 -4.17
C VAL A 56 4.41 2.32 -5.14
N ARG A 57 5.05 3.49 -5.24
CA ARG A 57 6.26 3.63 -6.07
C ARG A 57 7.39 2.72 -5.61
N ILE A 58 7.58 2.56 -4.30
CA ILE A 58 8.54 1.60 -3.73
C ILE A 58 8.15 0.17 -4.13
N MET A 59 6.87 -0.16 -4.17
CA MET A 59 6.40 -1.48 -4.63
C MET A 59 6.71 -1.78 -6.09
N ALA A 60 6.77 -0.75 -6.95
CA ALA A 60 7.18 -0.93 -8.34
C ALA A 60 8.65 -1.38 -8.47
N THR A 61 9.44 -1.28 -7.40
CA THR A 61 10.78 -1.90 -7.34
C THR A 61 10.67 -3.32 -6.80
N ALA A 62 11.07 -4.31 -7.60
CA ALA A 62 10.86 -5.74 -7.31
C ALA A 62 11.37 -6.18 -5.92
N ASN A 63 12.49 -5.62 -5.46
CA ASN A 63 13.12 -5.99 -4.19
C ASN A 63 12.39 -5.48 -2.94
N SER A 64 11.49 -4.49 -3.08
CA SER A 64 10.81 -3.85 -1.94
C SER A 64 9.30 -4.08 -1.95
N ALA A 65 8.77 -4.74 -2.98
CA ALA A 65 7.35 -4.96 -3.19
C ALA A 65 6.68 -5.70 -2.04
N LEU A 66 7.29 -6.80 -1.56
CA LEU A 66 6.75 -7.59 -0.47
C LEU A 66 6.72 -6.80 0.85
N LEU A 67 7.82 -6.13 1.20
CA LEU A 67 7.91 -5.34 2.44
C LEU A 67 6.90 -4.19 2.48
N ALA A 68 6.73 -3.51 1.36
CA ALA A 68 5.75 -2.43 1.24
C ALA A 68 4.30 -2.97 1.31
N LEU A 69 4.04 -4.13 0.72
CA LEU A 69 2.73 -4.79 0.76
C LEU A 69 2.37 -5.26 2.18
N GLU A 70 3.30 -5.87 2.90
CA GLU A 70 3.13 -6.28 4.30
C GLU A 70 2.85 -5.08 5.21
N MET A 71 3.57 -3.97 4.99
CA MET A 71 3.32 -2.73 5.72
C MET A 71 1.90 -2.20 5.46
N LEU A 72 1.46 -2.16 4.21
CA LEU A 72 0.10 -1.71 3.85
C LEU A 72 -0.97 -2.62 4.45
N GLN A 73 -0.75 -3.94 4.42
CA GLN A 73 -1.64 -4.90 5.08
C GLN A 73 -1.79 -4.56 6.57
N ALA A 74 -0.67 -4.35 7.28
CA ALA A 74 -0.71 -4.00 8.70
C ALA A 74 -1.47 -2.70 8.97
N GLU A 75 -1.32 -1.67 8.13
CA GLU A 75 -2.05 -0.40 8.31
C GLU A 75 -3.54 -0.53 8.00
N ILE A 76 -3.94 -1.28 6.95
CA ILE A 76 -5.36 -1.49 6.63
C ILE A 76 -6.05 -2.32 7.72
N SER A 77 -5.40 -3.36 8.22
CA SER A 77 -5.92 -4.26 9.26
C SER A 77 -6.04 -3.61 10.64
N THR A 78 -5.21 -2.62 10.97
CA THR A 78 -5.24 -1.94 12.29
C THR A 78 -6.17 -0.74 12.36
N HIS A 79 -7.00 -0.51 11.33
CA HIS A 79 -7.93 0.62 11.21
C HIS A 79 -7.28 2.01 11.17
N SER A 80 -5.96 2.14 10.98
CA SER A 80 -5.28 3.45 10.92
C SER A 80 -5.60 4.24 9.65
N LEU A 81 -5.98 3.53 8.58
CA LEU A 81 -6.39 4.11 7.30
C LEU A 81 -7.91 4.24 7.21
N ASP A 82 -8.42 5.32 6.62
CA ASP A 82 -9.85 5.45 6.26
C ASP A 82 -10.24 4.44 5.15
N ALA A 83 -11.52 4.03 5.09
CA ALA A 83 -11.99 3.03 4.13
C ALA A 83 -11.83 3.49 2.67
N GLY A 84 -12.09 4.77 2.37
CA GLY A 84 -11.92 5.32 1.02
C GLY A 84 -10.46 5.36 0.58
N LEU A 85 -9.56 5.64 1.53
CA LEU A 85 -8.11 5.64 1.30
C LEU A 85 -7.55 4.22 1.14
N ALA A 86 -7.97 3.29 2.01
CA ALA A 86 -7.60 1.88 1.91
C ALA A 86 -8.00 1.27 0.56
N ARG A 87 -9.20 1.60 0.06
CA ARG A 87 -9.66 1.21 -1.28
C ARG A 87 -8.74 1.74 -2.38
N SER A 88 -8.43 3.04 -2.35
CA SER A 88 -7.57 3.65 -3.36
C SER A 88 -6.21 2.98 -3.41
N VAL A 89 -5.62 2.69 -2.24
CA VAL A 89 -4.34 2.01 -2.14
C VAL A 89 -4.39 0.62 -2.75
N VAL A 90 -5.40 -0.18 -2.38
CA VAL A 90 -5.54 -1.54 -2.90
C VAL A 90 -5.74 -1.53 -4.42
N ALA A 91 -6.53 -0.60 -4.95
CA ALA A 91 -6.69 -0.43 -6.39
C ALA A 91 -5.36 -0.14 -7.07
N THR A 92 -4.58 0.82 -6.55
CA THR A 92 -3.28 1.17 -7.13
C THR A 92 -2.26 0.04 -7.00
N VAL A 93 -2.25 -0.68 -5.88
CA VAL A 93 -1.38 -1.87 -5.67
C VAL A 93 -1.70 -2.95 -6.69
N LEU A 94 -2.99 -3.26 -6.88
CA LEU A 94 -3.43 -4.21 -7.90
C LEU A 94 -3.03 -3.74 -9.29
N GLU A 95 -3.11 -2.44 -9.56
CA GLU A 95 -2.73 -1.90 -10.87
C GLU A 95 -1.23 -1.96 -11.15
N ALA A 96 -0.41 -1.75 -10.12
CA ALA A 96 1.04 -1.82 -10.19
C ALA A 96 1.58 -3.26 -10.11
N ALA A 97 0.77 -4.23 -9.67
CA ALA A 97 1.18 -5.62 -9.59
C ALA A 97 1.50 -6.18 -11.00
N SER A 98 2.76 -6.56 -11.20
CA SER A 98 3.21 -7.33 -12.38
C SER A 98 2.61 -8.75 -12.33
N PRO A 99 2.33 -9.39 -13.49
CA PRO A 99 1.91 -10.79 -13.56
C PRO A 99 2.92 -11.82 -13.00
N ASP A 100 4.15 -11.42 -12.68
CA ASP A 100 5.17 -12.28 -12.04
C ASP A 100 4.90 -12.49 -10.55
N TYR A 101 3.75 -13.11 -10.28
CA TYR A 101 3.26 -13.46 -8.97
C TYR A 101 4.21 -14.42 -8.23
N THR A 102 4.99 -13.90 -7.29
CA THR A 102 5.65 -14.77 -6.29
C THR A 102 4.61 -15.24 -5.26
N ARG A 103 4.78 -16.44 -4.69
CA ARG A 103 3.84 -16.98 -3.67
C ARG A 103 3.67 -16.01 -2.49
N GLY A 104 4.78 -15.41 -2.04
CA GLY A 104 4.76 -14.43 -0.94
C GLY A 104 4.00 -13.16 -1.31
N PHE A 105 4.19 -12.65 -2.53
CA PHE A 105 3.46 -11.48 -3.00
C PHE A 105 1.96 -11.74 -3.10
N VAL A 106 1.54 -12.86 -3.73
CA VAL A 106 0.12 -13.18 -3.86
C VAL A 106 -0.54 -13.44 -2.51
N ARG A 107 0.12 -14.16 -1.61
CA ARG A 107 -0.40 -14.37 -0.25
C ARG A 107 -0.66 -13.04 0.46
N SER A 108 0.31 -12.13 0.41
CA SER A 108 0.17 -10.80 1.04
C SER A 108 -0.91 -9.96 0.36
N LEU A 109 -1.03 -10.05 -0.97
CA LEU A 109 -2.07 -9.37 -1.73
C LEU A 109 -3.47 -9.89 -1.36
N LEU A 110 -3.63 -11.20 -1.21
CA LEU A 110 -4.90 -11.78 -0.78
C LEU A 110 -5.28 -11.36 0.65
N LEU A 111 -4.31 -11.31 1.57
CA LEU A 111 -4.53 -10.81 2.92
C LEU A 111 -4.92 -9.33 2.92
N LEU A 112 -4.30 -8.52 2.06
CA LEU A 112 -4.68 -7.11 1.86
C LEU A 112 -6.13 -6.99 1.37
N LEU A 113 -6.53 -7.83 0.40
CA LEU A 113 -7.90 -7.85 -0.13
C LEU A 113 -8.93 -8.28 0.92
N GLN A 114 -8.61 -9.28 1.73
CA GLN A 114 -9.44 -9.71 2.87
C GLN A 114 -9.61 -8.59 3.89
N ALA A 115 -8.51 -7.89 4.24
CA ALA A 115 -8.56 -6.75 5.14
C ALA A 115 -9.43 -5.61 4.58
N LEU A 116 -9.41 -5.37 3.27
CA LEU A 116 -10.32 -4.40 2.63
C LEU A 116 -11.77 -4.88 2.63
N ALA A 117 -12.03 -6.16 2.38
CA ALA A 117 -13.36 -6.75 2.36
C ALA A 117 -14.04 -6.70 3.73
N ALA A 118 -13.30 -6.98 4.80
CA ALA A 118 -13.78 -6.84 6.18
C ALA A 118 -14.24 -5.41 6.53
N ARG A 119 -13.84 -4.41 5.72
CA ARG A 119 -14.21 -3.00 5.88
C ARG A 119 -15.33 -2.55 4.94
N GLY A 120 -15.93 -3.46 4.17
CA GLY A 120 -17.02 -3.16 3.24
C GLY A 120 -16.62 -2.32 2.01
N ALA A 121 -15.31 -2.11 1.78
CA ALA A 121 -14.82 -1.24 0.71
C ALA A 121 -14.38 -2.00 -0.56
N HIS A 122 -14.57 -3.33 -0.58
CA HIS A 122 -14.14 -4.21 -1.67
C HIS A 122 -15.06 -4.12 -2.91
N GLU A 123 -16.37 -3.96 -2.71
CA GLU A 123 -17.36 -3.90 -3.81
C GLU A 123 -17.20 -2.65 -4.69
N ALA A 124 -16.61 -1.59 -4.15
CA ALA A 124 -16.36 -0.32 -4.82
C ALA A 124 -14.99 -0.26 -5.56
N LEU A 125 -14.28 -1.38 -5.71
CA LEU A 125 -13.04 -1.44 -6.49
C LEU A 125 -13.31 -1.23 -8.00
N PRO A 126 -12.41 -0.54 -8.72
CA PRO A 126 -12.50 -0.41 -10.18
C PRO A 126 -12.56 -1.78 -10.87
N HIS A 127 -13.18 -1.86 -12.04
CA HIS A 127 -13.31 -3.12 -12.79
C HIS A 127 -11.94 -3.77 -13.10
N SER A 128 -10.96 -2.95 -13.52
CA SER A 128 -9.57 -3.38 -13.75
C SER A 128 -8.93 -4.01 -12.51
N ALA A 129 -9.07 -3.36 -11.35
CA ALA A 129 -8.55 -3.85 -10.08
C ALA A 129 -9.23 -5.16 -9.68
N ARG A 130 -10.55 -5.26 -9.83
CA ARG A 130 -11.31 -6.50 -9.54
C ARG A 130 -10.83 -7.66 -10.42
N ALA A 131 -10.65 -7.44 -11.72
CA ALA A 131 -10.15 -8.48 -12.62
C ALA A 131 -8.78 -9.02 -12.20
N ARG A 132 -7.86 -8.12 -11.78
CA ARG A 132 -6.54 -8.51 -11.27
C ARG A 132 -6.62 -9.26 -9.93
N ALA A 133 -7.49 -8.83 -9.02
CA ALA A 133 -7.73 -9.56 -7.77
C ALA A 133 -8.23 -10.99 -8.01
N VAL A 134 -9.16 -11.18 -8.96
CA VAL A 134 -9.64 -12.50 -9.37
C VAL A 134 -8.53 -13.33 -10.00
N ALA A 135 -7.69 -12.74 -10.85
CA ALA A 135 -6.55 -13.42 -11.45
C ALA A 135 -5.55 -13.92 -10.40
N ALA A 136 -5.21 -13.07 -9.41
CA ALA A 136 -4.35 -13.43 -8.30
C ALA A 136 -4.95 -14.56 -7.44
N ALA A 137 -6.26 -14.51 -7.15
CA ALA A 137 -6.95 -15.57 -6.42
C ALA A 137 -6.97 -16.91 -7.19
N ARG A 138 -7.19 -16.87 -8.51
CA ARG A 138 -7.13 -18.07 -9.36
C ARG A 138 -5.73 -18.66 -9.42
N TRP A 139 -4.70 -17.82 -9.51
CA TRP A 139 -3.32 -18.27 -9.46
C TRP A 139 -3.00 -18.93 -8.12
N ALA A 140 -3.43 -18.30 -7.02
CA ALA A 140 -3.25 -18.82 -5.66
C ALA A 140 -3.88 -20.20 -5.48
N ALA A 141 -5.13 -20.38 -5.91
CA ALA A 141 -5.84 -21.66 -5.83
C ALA A 141 -5.14 -22.78 -6.61
N LYS A 142 -4.34 -22.46 -7.64
CA LYS A 142 -3.57 -23.43 -8.42
C LYS A 142 -2.16 -23.68 -7.89
N SER A 143 -1.59 -22.70 -7.18
CA SER A 143 -0.13 -22.62 -6.94
C SER A 143 0.26 -22.64 -5.47
N LEU A 144 -0.70 -22.46 -4.56
CA LEU A 144 -0.52 -22.63 -3.12
C LEU A 144 -1.11 -23.99 -2.71
N PRO A 145 -0.33 -24.87 -2.06
CA PRO A 145 -0.81 -26.14 -1.53
C PRO A 145 -1.70 -25.95 -0.28
#